data_AF-A0A1R3GIS5-F1
#
_entry.id   AF-A0A1R3GIS5-F1
#
_cell.length_a   1.000
_cell.length_b   1.000
_cell.length_c   1.000
_cell.angle_alpha   90.00
_cell.angle_beta   90.00
_cell.angle_gamma   90.00
#
_symmetry.space_group_name_H-M   'P 1'
#
loop_
_entity.id
_entity.type
_entity.pdbx_description
1 polymer ?
#
loop_
_entity_poly.entity_id
_entity_poly.type
_entity_poly.pdbx_seq_one_letter_code
_entity_poly.pdbx_strand_id
1 'polypeptide(L)'
;AWECTPGKEMAWNILSLFTTSGMLFLEVSLVAFLLQGNYASGLEALTRTFAVSGLIVGLDLLLKAIYLFGFGVPVFIDNIEHSHQVKWGLWVVHRLVLTAVYGFILFMYHSKWRERLPARPAFYKYVTIMFILNALALLACGLTGNGSNFGFWLYSVTTVCYHAFYLPLLYITFLADFFQEEDLNLENVYYSEMKDAGFFDADWE
;
A
#
# COMPACT_ATOMS: atom_id res chain seq x y z
N ALA A 1 5.18 -25.23 -14.17
CA ALA A 1 5.69 -25.84 -12.91
C ALA A 1 7.08 -25.29 -12.59
N TRP A 2 7.16 -24.08 -12.04
CA TRP A 2 8.37 -23.56 -11.40
C TRP A 2 8.24 -23.56 -9.87
N GLU A 3 7.00 -23.48 -9.36
CA GLU A 3 6.62 -23.52 -7.94
C GLU A 3 6.87 -24.88 -7.27
N CYS A 4 6.89 -25.98 -8.04
CA CYS A 4 6.97 -27.35 -7.52
C CYS A 4 8.30 -28.05 -7.89
N THR A 5 9.43 -27.32 -7.90
CA THR A 5 10.73 -28.01 -7.95
C THR A 5 11.19 -28.32 -6.52
N PRO A 6 11.30 -29.61 -6.14
CA PRO A 6 11.71 -29.99 -4.79
C PRO A 6 13.07 -29.36 -4.48
N GLY A 7 13.14 -28.58 -3.40
CA GLY A 7 14.32 -27.83 -2.97
C GLY A 7 14.29 -26.31 -3.17
N LYS A 8 13.33 -25.75 -3.94
CA LYS A 8 13.19 -24.28 -4.14
C LYS A 8 12.06 -23.63 -3.34
N GLU A 9 11.30 -24.39 -2.56
CA GLU A 9 10.17 -23.91 -1.76
C GLU A 9 10.57 -22.82 -0.75
N MET A 10 11.73 -22.97 -0.13
CA MET A 10 12.34 -21.97 0.76
C MET A 10 12.56 -20.63 0.06
N ALA A 11 13.18 -20.65 -1.12
CA ALA A 11 13.45 -19.44 -1.90
C ALA A 11 12.15 -18.77 -2.37
N TRP A 12 11.14 -19.56 -2.74
CA TRP A 12 9.83 -19.06 -3.14
C TRP A 12 9.08 -18.40 -1.98
N ASN A 13 9.09 -19.03 -0.81
CA ASN A 13 8.48 -18.47 0.40
C ASN A 13 9.17 -17.16 0.83
N ILE A 14 10.50 -17.07 0.73
CA ILE A 14 11.24 -15.84 1.02
C ILE A 14 10.89 -14.74 0.01
N LEU A 15 10.87 -15.06 -1.29
CA LEU A 15 10.58 -14.09 -2.34
C LEU A 15 9.15 -13.55 -2.24
N SER A 16 8.17 -14.43 -2.02
CA SER A 16 6.76 -14.06 -1.86
C SER A 16 6.52 -13.25 -0.57
N LEU A 17 7.17 -13.62 0.53
CA LEU A 17 7.12 -12.86 1.79
C LEU A 17 7.73 -11.46 1.63
N PHE A 18 8.89 -11.36 0.98
CA PHE A 18 9.53 -10.07 0.71
C PHE A 18 8.66 -9.19 -0.19
N THR A 19 8.11 -9.75 -1.27
CA THR A 19 7.30 -9.01 -2.24
C THR A 19 6.00 -8.49 -1.60
N THR A 20 5.30 -9.34 -0.85
CA THR A 20 4.05 -8.96 -0.18
C THR A 20 4.28 -7.96 0.95
N SER A 21 5.35 -8.12 1.74
CA SER A 21 5.74 -7.17 2.77
C SER A 21 6.16 -5.82 2.20
N GLY A 22 6.93 -5.81 1.12
CA GLY A 22 7.36 -4.58 0.45
C GLY A 22 6.18 -3.80 -0.11
N MET A 23 5.18 -4.49 -0.65
CA MET A 23 3.97 -3.87 -1.16
C MET A 23 3.12 -3.23 -0.06
N LEU A 24 2.87 -3.95 1.04
CA LEU A 24 2.18 -3.42 2.22
C LEU A 24 2.93 -2.23 2.83
N PHE A 25 4.25 -2.26 2.81
CA PHE A 25 5.07 -1.16 3.28
C PHE A 25 4.91 0.11 2.47
N LEU A 26 4.93 0.01 1.14
CA LEU A 26 4.66 1.14 0.28
C LEU A 26 3.24 1.68 0.53
N GLU A 27 2.28 0.80 0.73
CA GLU A 27 0.86 1.15 0.92
C GLU A 27 0.64 1.93 2.22
N VAL A 28 1.15 1.40 3.35
CA VAL A 28 1.02 2.04 4.66
C VAL A 28 1.82 3.34 4.73
N SER A 29 3.03 3.37 4.15
CA SER A 29 3.85 4.59 4.10
C SER A 29 3.15 5.71 3.35
N LEU A 30 2.53 5.38 2.21
CA LEU A 30 1.83 6.33 1.37
C LEU A 30 0.57 6.87 2.07
N VAL A 31 -0.22 5.98 2.69
CA VAL A 31 -1.40 6.41 3.45
C VAL A 31 -1.00 7.28 4.64
N ALA A 32 0.06 6.92 5.37
CA ALA A 32 0.55 7.70 6.51
C ALA A 32 1.08 9.08 6.08
N PHE A 33 1.81 9.14 4.97
CA PHE A 33 2.30 10.38 4.38
C PHE A 33 1.15 11.30 3.98
N LEU A 34 0.16 10.77 3.27
CA LEU A 34 -1.01 11.55 2.82
C LEU A 34 -1.87 12.04 3.98
N LEU A 35 -1.94 11.27 5.07
CA LEU A 35 -2.67 11.66 6.27
C LEU A 35 -1.97 12.79 7.05
N GLN A 36 -0.66 12.96 6.88
CA GLN A 36 0.11 13.92 7.68
C GLN A 36 -0.11 15.38 7.26
N GLY A 37 -0.57 15.61 6.02
CA GLY A 37 -0.96 16.94 5.55
C GLY A 37 0.21 17.94 5.47
N ASN A 38 -0.05 19.07 4.83
CA ASN A 38 0.89 20.09 4.32
C ASN A 38 1.73 20.86 5.38
N TYR A 39 2.00 20.28 6.56
CA TYR A 39 2.54 20.98 7.74
C TYR A 39 4.06 20.79 7.97
N ALA A 40 4.75 19.99 7.17
CA ALA A 40 6.20 19.79 7.27
C ALA A 40 6.83 19.68 5.87
N SER A 41 8.10 20.06 5.75
CA SER A 41 8.89 19.84 4.53
C SER A 41 8.73 18.37 4.11
N GLY A 42 8.35 18.13 2.85
CA GLY A 42 7.88 16.82 2.40
C GLY A 42 8.85 15.68 2.74
N LEU A 43 10.16 15.95 2.74
CA LEU A 43 11.21 14.97 3.02
C LEU A 43 11.28 14.54 4.51
N GLU A 44 11.09 15.48 5.44
CA GLU A 44 11.14 15.19 6.88
C GLU A 44 9.87 14.48 7.35
N ALA A 45 8.71 14.83 6.77
CA ALA A 45 7.46 14.10 6.96
C ALA A 45 7.53 12.68 6.37
N LEU A 46 8.11 12.55 5.17
CA LEU A 46 8.26 11.27 4.48
C LEU A 46 9.19 10.31 5.24
N THR A 47 10.35 10.76 5.70
CA THR A 47 11.27 9.92 6.48
C THR A 47 10.66 9.45 7.79
N ARG A 48 9.93 10.32 8.50
CA ARG A 48 9.26 9.97 9.76
C ARG A 48 8.13 8.97 9.55
N THR A 49 7.31 9.16 8.52
CA THR A 49 6.21 8.22 8.17
C THR A 49 6.76 6.88 7.71
N PHE A 50 7.82 6.87 6.92
CA PHE A 50 8.53 5.68 6.46
C PHE A 50 9.16 4.88 7.60
N ALA A 51 9.68 5.57 8.64
CA ALA A 51 10.21 4.90 9.84
C ALA A 51 9.10 4.22 10.65
N VAL A 52 7.96 4.90 10.84
CA VAL A 52 6.82 4.35 11.59
C VAL A 52 6.16 3.19 10.83
N SER A 53 5.92 3.34 9.54
CA SER A 53 5.39 2.27 8.69
C SER A 53 6.37 1.10 8.60
N GLY A 54 7.68 1.37 8.56
CA GLY A 54 8.72 0.35 8.50
C GLY A 54 8.75 -0.51 9.75
N LEU A 55 8.52 0.09 10.91
CA LEU A 55 8.41 -0.64 12.18
C LEU A 55 7.15 -1.51 12.23
N ILE A 56 6.00 -0.98 11.80
CA ILE A 56 4.73 -1.72 11.76
C ILE A 56 4.84 -2.93 10.81
N VAL A 57 5.39 -2.72 9.61
CA VAL A 57 5.55 -3.80 8.63
C VAL A 57 6.64 -4.76 9.04
N GLY A 58 7.72 -4.28 9.67
CA GLY A 58 8.74 -5.14 10.25
C GLY A 58 8.14 -6.13 11.27
N LEU A 59 7.22 -5.66 12.11
CA LEU A 59 6.47 -6.52 13.04
C LEU A 59 5.56 -7.52 12.32
N ASP A 60 4.84 -7.09 11.27
CA ASP A 60 4.00 -7.98 10.45
C ASP A 60 4.84 -9.04 9.72
N LEU A 61 5.99 -8.66 9.17
CA LEU A 61 6.94 -9.54 8.51
C LEU A 61 7.52 -10.57 9.50
N LEU A 62 7.91 -10.13 10.70
CA LEU A 62 8.40 -11.02 11.75
C LEU A 62 7.32 -12.01 12.18
N LEU A 63 6.08 -11.54 12.34
CA LEU A 63 4.95 -12.40 12.67
C LEU A 63 4.73 -13.45 11.57
N LYS A 64 4.68 -13.04 10.30
CA LYS A 64 4.55 -13.94 9.14
C LYS A 64 5.73 -14.92 9.03
N ALA A 65 6.95 -14.47 9.32
CA ALA A 65 8.13 -15.32 9.34
C ALA A 65 8.07 -16.38 10.45
N ILE A 66 7.59 -16.03 11.66
CA ILE A 66 7.38 -16.98 12.75
C ILE A 66 6.31 -18.01 12.38
N TYR A 67 5.21 -17.58 11.75
CA TYR A 67 4.19 -18.53 11.28
C TYR A 67 4.68 -19.44 10.16
N LEU A 68 5.48 -18.92 9.24
CA LEU A 68 5.96 -19.69 8.10
C LEU A 68 7.11 -20.64 8.46
N PHE A 69 8.11 -20.16 9.21
CA PHE A 69 9.30 -20.94 9.59
C PHE A 69 9.16 -21.67 10.92
N GLY A 70 8.41 -21.11 11.88
CA GLY A 70 8.21 -21.69 13.21
C GLY A 70 7.07 -22.71 13.24
N PHE A 71 5.94 -22.41 12.61
CA PHE A 71 4.77 -23.31 12.57
C PHE A 71 4.68 -24.15 11.28
N GLY A 72 5.54 -23.92 10.28
CA GLY A 72 5.59 -24.71 9.05
C GLY A 72 4.32 -24.62 8.19
N VAL A 73 3.49 -23.58 8.40
CA VAL A 73 2.24 -23.41 7.64
C VAL A 73 2.58 -22.83 6.26
N PRO A 74 2.21 -23.49 5.14
CA PRO A 74 2.41 -22.97 3.80
C PRO A 74 1.47 -21.78 3.54
N VAL A 75 1.89 -20.58 3.94
CA VAL A 75 1.12 -19.34 3.75
C VAL A 75 0.97 -18.99 2.25
N PHE A 76 1.92 -19.42 1.41
CA PHE A 76 1.99 -19.06 -0.02
C PHE A 76 1.82 -20.24 -0.99
N ILE A 77 1.87 -21.48 -0.52
CA ILE A 77 1.65 -22.66 -1.36
C ILE A 77 0.16 -23.02 -1.30
N ASP A 78 -0.52 -22.92 -2.44
CA ASP A 78 -1.93 -23.26 -2.59
C ASP A 78 -2.07 -24.74 -2.98
N ASN A 79 -1.98 -25.62 -1.99
CA ASN A 79 -2.46 -26.99 -2.17
C ASN A 79 -3.97 -27.03 -1.87
N ILE A 80 -4.75 -27.35 -2.89
CA ILE A 80 -6.22 -27.46 -2.86
C ILE A 80 -6.67 -28.53 -1.85
N GLU A 81 -5.85 -29.54 -1.57
CA GLU A 81 -6.22 -30.71 -0.76
C GLU A 81 -6.14 -30.52 0.77
N HIS A 82 -5.31 -29.60 1.27
CA HIS A 82 -5.15 -29.39 2.71
C HIS A 82 -5.14 -27.90 3.07
N SER A 83 -6.26 -27.24 2.81
CA SER A 83 -6.49 -25.86 3.23
C SER A 83 -6.72 -25.81 4.74
N HIS A 84 -5.66 -25.63 5.51
CA HIS A 84 -5.76 -25.38 6.96
C HIS A 84 -6.64 -24.14 7.19
N GLN A 85 -7.80 -24.31 7.85
CA GLN A 85 -8.73 -23.21 8.17
C GLN A 85 -8.06 -22.02 8.89
N VAL A 86 -6.96 -22.30 9.61
CA VAL A 86 -6.13 -21.30 10.30
C VAL A 86 -5.43 -20.34 9.31
N LYS A 87 -5.01 -20.80 8.13
CA LYS A 87 -4.42 -19.97 7.06
C LYS A 87 -5.43 -18.90 6.62
N TRP A 88 -6.63 -19.33 6.24
CA TRP A 88 -7.70 -18.42 5.81
C TRP A 88 -8.16 -17.50 6.93
N GLY A 89 -8.23 -17.98 8.18
CA GLY A 89 -8.53 -17.13 9.34
C GLY A 89 -7.54 -15.98 9.51
N LEU A 90 -6.23 -16.25 9.41
CA LEU A 90 -5.20 -15.21 9.52
C LEU A 90 -5.27 -14.21 8.36
N TRP A 91 -5.50 -14.70 7.14
CA TRP A 91 -5.70 -13.85 5.96
C TRP A 91 -6.97 -12.99 6.07
N VAL A 92 -8.07 -13.53 6.61
CA VAL A 92 -9.31 -12.78 6.88
C VAL A 92 -9.05 -11.67 7.89
N VAL A 93 -8.38 -11.97 9.02
CA VAL A 93 -8.07 -10.95 10.04
C VAL A 93 -7.22 -9.84 9.45
N HIS A 94 -6.18 -10.17 8.68
CA HIS A 94 -5.33 -9.17 8.04
C HIS A 94 -6.12 -8.29 7.05
N ARG A 95 -6.95 -8.89 6.18
CA ARG A 95 -7.80 -8.17 5.21
C ARG A 95 -8.90 -7.36 5.91
N LEU A 96 -9.39 -7.82 7.05
CA LEU A 96 -10.37 -7.11 7.87
C LEU A 96 -9.76 -5.84 8.45
N VAL A 97 -8.56 -5.94 9.01
CA VAL A 97 -7.83 -4.77 9.53
C VAL A 97 -7.60 -3.75 8.42
N LEU A 98 -7.14 -4.17 7.24
CA LEU A 98 -6.94 -3.26 6.09
C LEU A 98 -8.26 -2.61 5.63
N THR A 99 -9.31 -3.41 5.47
CA THR A 99 -10.65 -2.90 5.11
C THR A 99 -11.17 -1.91 6.15
N ALA A 100 -10.95 -2.18 7.44
CA ALA A 100 -11.35 -1.30 8.53
C ALA A 100 -10.58 0.02 8.53
N VAL A 101 -9.27 0.00 8.27
CA VAL A 101 -8.45 1.22 8.14
C VAL A 101 -8.94 2.06 6.96
N TYR A 102 -9.13 1.47 5.78
CA TYR A 102 -9.65 2.20 4.62
C TYR A 102 -11.08 2.69 4.83
N GLY A 103 -11.94 1.87 5.45
CA GLY A 103 -13.29 2.26 5.83
C GLY A 103 -13.30 3.41 6.83
N PHE A 104 -12.37 3.43 7.79
CA PHE A 104 -12.21 4.53 8.74
C PHE A 104 -11.79 5.82 8.05
N ILE A 105 -10.87 5.76 7.07
CA ILE A 105 -10.47 6.91 6.25
C ILE A 105 -11.66 7.46 5.44
N LEU A 106 -12.46 6.57 4.82
CA LEU A 106 -13.69 6.96 4.12
C LEU A 106 -14.76 7.53 5.06
N PHE A 107 -14.87 6.99 6.27
CA PHE A 107 -15.77 7.50 7.29
C PHE A 107 -15.36 8.90 7.76
N MET A 108 -14.07 9.13 7.98
CA MET A 108 -13.53 10.46 8.27
C MET A 108 -13.84 11.46 7.15
N TYR A 109 -13.83 11.02 5.89
CA TYR A 109 -14.19 11.85 4.74
C TYR A 109 -15.66 12.29 4.73
N HIS A 110 -16.59 11.38 5.03
CA HIS A 110 -18.02 11.71 5.08
C HIS A 110 -18.42 12.45 6.37
N SER A 111 -17.57 12.40 7.40
CA SER A 111 -17.78 13.07 8.67
C SER A 111 -17.29 14.51 8.67
N LYS A 112 -17.58 15.25 9.74
CA LYS A 112 -17.10 16.64 9.97
C LYS A 112 -15.57 16.75 10.13
N TRP A 113 -14.85 15.62 10.09
CA TRP A 113 -13.40 15.51 10.24
C TRP A 113 -12.65 15.69 8.90
N ARG A 114 -13.37 15.99 7.82
CA ARG A 114 -12.83 16.23 6.47
C ARG A 114 -11.73 17.30 6.43
N GLU A 115 -11.79 18.31 7.30
CA GLU A 115 -10.79 19.39 7.38
C GLU A 115 -9.39 18.89 7.74
N ARG A 116 -9.26 17.67 8.28
CA ARG A 116 -7.99 17.04 8.63
C ARG A 116 -7.44 16.12 7.54
N LEU A 117 -8.19 15.91 6.46
CA LEU A 117 -7.79 15.09 5.32
C LEU A 117 -7.24 15.97 4.19
N PRO A 118 -6.23 15.50 3.43
CA PRO A 118 -5.68 16.25 2.32
C PRO A 118 -6.77 16.58 1.28
N ALA A 119 -6.77 17.82 0.77
CA ALA A 119 -7.77 18.31 -0.19
C ALA A 119 -7.55 17.79 -1.63
N ARG A 120 -6.89 16.64 -1.81
CA ARG A 120 -6.57 16.11 -3.14
C ARG A 120 -7.64 15.11 -3.63
N PRO A 121 -8.39 15.40 -4.71
CA PRO A 121 -9.44 14.52 -5.23
C PRO A 121 -8.91 13.14 -5.67
N ALA A 122 -7.65 13.05 -6.11
CA ALA A 122 -7.00 11.80 -6.52
C ALA A 122 -6.83 10.81 -5.36
N PHE A 123 -6.55 11.29 -4.15
CA PHE A 123 -6.41 10.46 -2.95
C PHE A 123 -7.70 9.69 -2.62
N TYR A 124 -8.85 10.36 -2.75
CA TYR A 124 -10.14 9.73 -2.46
C TYR A 124 -10.48 8.63 -3.46
N LYS A 125 -10.12 8.81 -4.74
CA LYS A 125 -10.29 7.76 -5.76
C LYS A 125 -9.44 6.54 -5.42
N TYR A 126 -8.19 6.75 -5.00
CA TYR A 126 -7.31 5.67 -4.55
C TYR A 126 -7.88 4.90 -3.36
N VAL A 127 -8.23 5.62 -2.28
CA VAL A 127 -8.78 5.03 -1.04
C VAL A 127 -10.07 4.26 -1.32
N THR A 128 -10.95 4.78 -2.20
CA THR A 128 -12.20 4.09 -2.56
C THR A 128 -11.93 2.81 -3.34
N ILE A 129 -11.02 2.82 -4.31
CA ILE A 129 -10.65 1.62 -5.08
C ILE A 129 -10.01 0.57 -4.17
N MET A 130 -9.08 0.97 -3.31
CA MET A 130 -8.43 0.05 -2.37
C MET A 130 -9.39 -0.51 -1.33
N PHE A 131 -10.37 0.27 -0.87
CA PHE A 131 -11.45 -0.22 -0.01
C PHE A 131 -12.28 -1.30 -0.71
N ILE A 132 -12.70 -1.07 -1.96
CA ILE A 132 -13.50 -2.04 -2.74
C ILE A 132 -12.70 -3.32 -2.97
N LEU A 133 -11.42 -3.22 -3.36
CA LEU A 133 -10.56 -4.39 -3.58
C LEU A 133 -10.34 -5.20 -2.29
N ASN A 134 -10.09 -4.53 -1.16
CA ASN A 134 -9.93 -5.22 0.13
C ASN A 134 -11.24 -5.82 0.64
N ALA A 135 -12.38 -5.17 0.42
CA ALA A 135 -13.70 -5.72 0.75
C ALA A 135 -14.02 -6.96 -0.09
N LEU A 136 -13.75 -6.92 -1.40
CA LEU A 136 -13.89 -8.08 -2.29
C LEU A 136 -12.95 -9.22 -1.88
N ALA A 137 -11.71 -8.91 -1.52
CA ALA A 137 -10.75 -9.90 -1.02
C ALA A 137 -11.22 -10.53 0.32
N LEU A 138 -11.77 -9.73 1.23
CA LEU A 138 -12.32 -10.21 2.50
C LEU A 138 -13.52 -11.14 2.28
N LEU A 139 -14.42 -10.78 1.37
CA LEU A 139 -15.54 -11.64 0.96
C LEU A 139 -15.03 -12.94 0.33
N ALA A 140 -14.02 -12.85 -0.54
CA ALA A 140 -13.40 -14.02 -1.14
C ALA A 140 -12.80 -14.95 -0.09
N CYS A 141 -12.01 -14.42 0.85
CA CYS A 141 -11.42 -15.20 1.93
C CYS A 141 -12.48 -15.83 2.86
N GLY A 142 -13.57 -15.11 3.16
CA GLY A 142 -14.69 -15.65 3.94
C GLY A 142 -15.41 -16.80 3.22
N LEU A 143 -15.63 -16.67 1.91
CA LEU A 143 -16.23 -17.72 1.08
C LEU A 143 -15.32 -18.95 0.94
N THR A 144 -14.00 -18.75 0.82
CA THR A 144 -13.03 -19.86 0.77
C THR A 144 -12.94 -20.59 2.10
N GLY A 145 -13.03 -19.87 3.23
CA GLY A 145 -13.10 -20.48 4.57
C GLY A 145 -14.32 -21.40 4.77
N ASN A 146 -15.42 -21.13 4.05
CA ASN A 146 -16.63 -21.95 4.06
C ASN A 146 -16.59 -23.11 3.03
N GLY A 147 -15.44 -23.35 2.39
CA GLY A 147 -15.25 -24.46 1.44
C GLY A 147 -15.84 -24.23 0.06
N SER A 148 -16.22 -23.00 -0.31
CA SER A 148 -16.72 -22.70 -1.65
C SER A 148 -15.57 -22.53 -2.64
N ASN A 149 -15.54 -23.38 -3.69
CA ASN A 149 -14.56 -23.28 -4.77
C ASN A 149 -14.60 -21.92 -5.50
N PHE A 150 -15.75 -21.24 -5.46
CA PHE A 150 -15.92 -19.90 -6.00
C PHE A 150 -15.09 -18.85 -5.24
N GLY A 151 -14.92 -19.01 -3.92
CA GLY A 151 -14.11 -18.12 -3.10
C GLY A 151 -12.65 -18.10 -3.54
N PHE A 152 -12.09 -19.28 -3.87
CA PHE A 152 -10.72 -19.40 -4.36
C PHE A 152 -10.52 -18.69 -5.70
N TRP A 153 -11.44 -18.87 -6.65
CA TRP A 153 -11.39 -18.17 -7.94
C TRP A 153 -11.48 -16.65 -7.77
N LEU A 154 -12.44 -16.17 -6.96
CA LEU A 154 -12.62 -14.75 -6.68
C LEU A 154 -11.38 -14.14 -6.01
N TYR A 155 -10.76 -14.88 -5.08
CA TYR A 155 -9.54 -14.47 -4.39
C TYR A 155 -8.36 -14.34 -5.36
N SER A 156 -8.17 -15.32 -6.25
CA SER A 156 -7.10 -15.29 -7.25
C SER A 156 -7.25 -14.13 -8.23
N VAL A 157 -8.47 -13.88 -8.75
CA VAL A 157 -8.75 -12.74 -9.63
C VAL A 157 -8.47 -11.42 -8.92
N THR A 158 -8.95 -11.26 -7.69
CA THR A 158 -8.75 -10.04 -6.90
C THR A 158 -7.27 -9.80 -6.62
N THR A 159 -6.50 -10.85 -6.35
CA THR A 159 -5.05 -10.77 -6.11
C THR A 159 -4.31 -10.32 -7.38
N VAL A 160 -4.65 -10.86 -8.55
CA VAL A 160 -4.04 -10.43 -9.82
C VAL A 160 -4.38 -8.98 -10.12
N CYS A 161 -5.64 -8.56 -9.95
CA CYS A 161 -6.04 -7.17 -10.13
C CYS A 161 -5.31 -6.24 -9.17
N TYR A 162 -5.16 -6.63 -7.91
CA TYR A 162 -4.42 -5.84 -6.92
C TYR A 162 -2.97 -5.62 -7.37
N HIS A 163 -2.26 -6.68 -7.77
CA HIS A 163 -0.87 -6.56 -8.22
C HIS A 163 -0.71 -5.77 -9.53
N ALA A 164 -1.65 -5.91 -10.47
CA ALA A 164 -1.62 -5.21 -11.75
C ALA A 164 -1.90 -3.71 -11.61
N PHE A 165 -2.89 -3.33 -10.79
CA PHE A 165 -3.35 -1.94 -10.69
C PHE A 165 -2.68 -1.13 -9.58
N TYR A 166 -2.02 -1.76 -8.61
CA TYR A 166 -1.39 -1.05 -7.49
C TYR A 166 -0.33 -0.04 -7.94
N LEU A 167 0.65 -0.47 -8.73
CA LEU A 167 1.76 0.41 -9.16
C LEU A 167 1.28 1.56 -10.06
N PRO A 168 0.42 1.32 -11.07
CA PRO A 168 -0.15 2.40 -11.89
C PRO A 168 -0.98 3.40 -11.09
N LEU A 169 -1.80 2.93 -10.14
CA LEU A 169 -2.59 3.81 -9.28
C LEU A 169 -1.70 4.65 -8.38
N LEU A 170 -0.65 4.07 -7.81
CA LEU A 170 0.34 4.79 -7.00
C LEU A 170 1.00 5.90 -7.83
N TYR A 171 1.44 5.57 -9.05
CA TYR A 171 2.08 6.55 -9.93
C TYR A 171 1.17 7.75 -10.24
N ILE A 172 -0.06 7.48 -10.68
CA ILE A 172 -1.01 8.53 -11.10
C ILE A 172 -1.49 9.39 -9.92
N THR A 173 -1.65 8.80 -8.74
CA THR A 173 -2.27 9.49 -7.60
C THR A 173 -1.27 10.21 -6.71
N PHE A 174 0.02 9.87 -6.82
CA PHE A 174 1.05 10.36 -5.92
C PHE A 174 2.30 10.81 -6.67
N LEU A 175 2.93 9.91 -7.41
CA LEU A 175 4.26 10.15 -7.98
C LEU A 175 4.23 11.27 -9.02
N ALA A 176 3.18 11.32 -9.84
CA ALA A 176 2.97 12.37 -10.84
C ALA A 176 2.87 13.77 -10.21
N ASP A 177 2.06 13.93 -9.15
CA ASP A 177 1.91 15.22 -8.47
C ASP A 177 3.17 15.62 -7.68
N PHE A 178 3.84 14.64 -7.05
CA PHE A 178 5.05 14.90 -6.25
C PHE A 178 6.18 15.46 -7.11
N PHE A 179 6.46 14.84 -8.27
CA PHE A 179 7.48 15.33 -9.18
C PHE A 179 7.13 16.72 -9.73
N GLN A 180 5.85 16.97 -10.01
CA GLN A 180 5.41 18.27 -10.52
C GLN A 180 5.58 19.39 -9.47
N GLU A 181 5.33 19.14 -8.18
CA GLU A 181 5.56 20.13 -7.12
C GLU A 181 7.06 20.40 -6.87
N GLU A 182 7.91 19.37 -6.97
CA GLU A 182 9.35 19.52 -6.81
C GLU A 182 9.98 20.30 -7.98
N ASP A 183 9.55 20.04 -9.21
CA ASP A 183 9.96 20.81 -10.40
C ASP A 183 9.57 22.29 -10.27
N LEU A 184 8.34 22.58 -9.83
CA LEU A 184 7.89 23.96 -9.59
C LEU A 184 8.68 24.65 -8.46
N ASN A 185 9.06 23.91 -7.42
CA ASN A 185 9.85 24.46 -6.32
C ASN A 185 11.28 24.77 -6.79
N LEU A 186 11.88 23.88 -7.60
CA LEU A 186 13.19 24.08 -8.20
C LEU A 186 13.20 25.29 -9.14
N GLU A 187 12.17 25.44 -9.99
CA GLU A 187 12.00 26.61 -10.85
C GLU A 187 11.88 27.91 -10.03
N ASN A 188 11.11 27.91 -8.94
CA ASN A 188 10.98 29.08 -8.06
C ASN A 188 12.31 29.46 -7.40
N VAL A 189 13.08 28.48 -6.92
CA VAL A 189 14.41 28.72 -6.34
C VAL A 189 15.33 29.31 -7.41
N TYR A 190 15.37 28.72 -8.60
CA TYR A 190 16.18 29.20 -9.71
C TYR A 190 15.79 30.63 -10.15
N TYR A 191 14.49 30.92 -10.27
CA TYR A 191 13.99 32.27 -10.55
C TYR A 191 14.37 33.27 -9.46
N SER A 192 14.33 32.86 -8.19
CA SER A 192 14.74 33.72 -7.08
C SER A 192 16.24 34.02 -7.11
N GLU A 193 17.08 33.04 -7.46
CA GLU A 193 18.52 33.25 -7.64
C GLU A 193 18.83 34.18 -8.82
N MET A 194 18.12 34.01 -9.95
CA MET A 194 18.25 34.92 -11.09
C MET A 194 17.79 36.34 -10.76
N LYS A 195 16.72 36.48 -9.97
CA LYS A 195 16.24 37.76 -9.47
C LYS A 195 17.25 38.42 -8.55
N ASP A 196 17.81 37.70 -7.59
CA ASP A 196 18.82 38.23 -6.67
C ASP A 196 20.14 38.57 -7.39
N ALA A 197 20.44 37.90 -8.50
CA ALA A 197 21.57 38.22 -9.38
C ALA A 197 21.35 39.48 -10.26
N GLY A 198 20.19 40.14 -10.15
CA GLY A 198 19.88 41.36 -10.90
C GLY A 198 19.60 41.12 -12.39
N PHE A 199 19.38 39.86 -12.81
CA PHE A 199 19.11 39.52 -14.22
C PHE A 199 17.81 40.13 -14.75
N PHE A 200 16.88 40.49 -13.86
CA PHE A 200 15.60 41.10 -14.18
C PHE A 200 15.55 42.61 -13.92
N ASP A 201 16.64 43.22 -13.43
CA ASP A 201 16.75 44.66 -13.18
C ASP A 201 17.17 45.45 -14.43
N ALA A 202 17.10 44.83 -15.63
CA ALA A 202 17.36 45.53 -16.87
C ALA A 202 16.29 46.62 -17.09
N ASP A 203 16.72 47.86 -16.93
CA ASP A 203 15.98 49.08 -17.22
C ASP A 203 15.34 48.99 -18.62
N TRP A 204 14.00 48.90 -18.66
CA TRP A 204 13.22 49.05 -19.89
C TRP A 204 13.05 50.54 -20.24
N GLU A 205 14.15 51.22 -20.54
CA GLU A 205 14.10 52.51 -21.25
C GLU A 205 13.98 52.32 -22.77
#